data_AF-A0A919RHA9-F1
#
_entry.id   AF-A0A919RHA9-F1
#
_cell.length_a   1.000
_cell.length_b   1.000
_cell.length_c   1.000
_cell.angle_alpha   90.00
_cell.angle_beta   90.00
_cell.angle_gamma   90.00
#
_symmetry.space_group_name_H-M   'P 1'
#
loop_
_entity.id
_entity.type
_entity.pdbx_description
1 polymer ?
#
loop_
_entity_poly.entity_id
_entity_poly.type
_entity_poly.pdbx_seq_one_letter_code
_entity_poly.pdbx_strand_id
1 'polypeptide(L)'
;MTRALGDPPIPVSWHMTRRAKLMDHPQKISQHEPAIAARSDDVAALAVAFRALRRRRMVITGGAGTGKTTLAIQLLLELIETRESEDPVPVLLPVADWDIEVYPRFQDWVATRVRTDYAALRAWGKGPDGTDLLARRGQILAVLDGLDELPEPACAAVIGKLSRTLGERDQVIITSRTTEYSRAVAGAQRPLRAAAVIVPRELKPEVVADYLRESLPPSAPRPWEDVLRAVGICGIRADGVAPLNRSIQHQSSANGPSKLDGRLAQQVAGADRKLPYYTRRGCTCRRGSRPWCRRTG
;
A
#
# COMPACT_ATOMS: atom_id res chain seq x y z
N MET A 1 -7.96 2.72 24.67
CA MET A 1 -9.12 2.67 23.75
C MET A 1 -8.62 2.21 22.40
N THR A 2 -8.84 0.94 22.09
CA THR A 2 -8.48 0.32 20.81
C THR A 2 -9.48 0.82 19.78
N ARG A 3 -9.02 1.68 18.85
CA ARG A 3 -9.82 2.17 17.73
C ARG A 3 -10.23 0.96 16.89
N ALA A 4 -11.53 0.70 16.78
CA ALA A 4 -12.01 -0.33 15.87
C ALA A 4 -11.78 0.18 14.43
N LEU A 5 -11.33 -0.70 13.54
CA LEU A 5 -11.19 -0.40 12.10
C LEU A 5 -12.52 -0.03 11.41
N GLY A 6 -13.64 -0.01 12.14
CA GLY A 6 -14.99 0.27 11.64
C GLY A 6 -15.50 1.69 11.93
N ASP A 7 -14.82 2.50 12.74
CA ASP A 7 -15.20 3.91 12.90
C ASP A 7 -14.79 4.70 11.65
N PRO A 8 -15.63 5.64 11.16
CA PRO A 8 -15.27 6.44 10.02
C PRO A 8 -13.94 7.18 10.30
N PRO A 9 -12.98 7.14 9.38
CA PRO A 9 -11.72 7.84 9.54
C PRO A 9 -11.96 9.35 9.61
N ILE A 10 -11.05 10.08 10.26
CA ILE A 10 -11.05 11.54 10.17
C ILE A 10 -10.93 11.91 8.68
N PRO A 11 -11.76 12.82 8.14
CA PRO A 11 -11.80 13.16 6.72
C PRO A 11 -10.61 14.06 6.33
N VAL A 12 -9.39 13.52 6.40
CA VAL A 12 -8.17 14.21 5.97
C VAL A 12 -8.18 14.34 4.46
N SER A 13 -8.08 15.58 3.96
CA SER A 13 -7.93 15.82 2.53
C SER A 13 -6.47 15.66 2.12
N TRP A 14 -6.20 14.85 1.10
CA TRP A 14 -4.88 14.63 0.52
C TRP A 14 -4.81 15.24 -0.86
N HIS A 15 -3.68 15.86 -1.18
CA HIS A 15 -3.47 16.43 -2.51
C HIS A 15 -2.04 16.18 -3.00
N MET A 16 -1.85 16.22 -4.31
CA MET A 16 -0.49 16.22 -4.87
C MET A 16 0.32 17.41 -4.36
N THR A 17 1.56 17.15 -3.96
CA THR A 17 2.46 18.20 -3.50
C THR A 17 2.76 19.20 -4.62
N ARG A 18 2.85 20.48 -4.29
CA ARG A 18 3.33 21.51 -5.22
C ARG A 18 4.86 21.58 -5.27
N ARG A 19 5.56 20.83 -4.40
CA ARG A 19 7.02 20.81 -4.33
C ARG A 19 7.57 19.94 -5.46
N ALA A 20 7.83 20.55 -6.61
CA ALA A 20 8.32 19.86 -7.81
C ALA A 20 9.58 19.02 -7.58
N LYS A 21 10.48 19.43 -6.66
CA LYS A 21 11.71 18.68 -6.31
C LYS A 21 11.45 17.29 -5.72
N LEU A 22 10.25 17.04 -5.19
CA LEU A 22 9.89 15.76 -4.56
C LEU A 22 9.30 14.74 -5.54
N MET A 23 8.92 15.18 -6.74
CA MET A 23 8.25 14.39 -7.76
C MET A 23 9.07 14.32 -9.04
N ASP A 24 8.87 13.27 -9.84
CA ASP A 24 9.37 13.24 -11.21
C ASP A 24 8.57 14.23 -12.09
N HIS A 25 8.97 14.40 -13.34
CA HIS A 25 8.27 15.28 -14.27
C HIS A 25 6.81 14.86 -14.45
N PRO A 26 5.83 15.80 -14.45
CA PRO A 26 4.40 15.50 -14.56
C PRO A 26 4.03 14.54 -15.70
N GLN A 27 4.67 14.69 -16.88
CA GLN A 27 4.42 13.87 -18.07
C GLN A 27 4.79 12.38 -17.88
N LYS A 28 5.67 12.08 -16.91
CA LYS A 28 6.05 10.72 -16.54
C LYS A 28 5.11 10.14 -15.48
N ILE A 29 4.41 10.98 -14.72
CA ILE A 29 3.50 10.58 -13.64
C ILE A 29 2.12 10.20 -14.21
N SER A 30 1.56 11.02 -15.09
CA SER A 30 0.24 10.85 -15.70
C SER A 30 0.22 11.29 -17.17
N GLN A 31 -0.76 10.82 -17.94
CA GLN A 31 -0.97 11.27 -19.33
C GLN A 31 -1.67 12.65 -19.39
N HIS A 32 -2.56 12.92 -18.44
CA HIS A 32 -3.24 14.21 -18.25
C HIS A 32 -2.61 14.97 -17.08
N GLU A 33 -2.95 16.25 -16.90
CA GLU A 33 -2.42 17.05 -15.78
C GLU A 33 -2.65 16.32 -14.44
N PRO A 34 -1.58 15.96 -13.70
CA PRO A 34 -1.71 15.15 -12.50
C PRO A 34 -2.33 15.99 -11.38
N ALA A 35 -3.63 15.79 -11.15
CA ALA A 35 -4.34 16.37 -10.02
C ALA A 35 -4.96 15.24 -9.19
N ILE A 36 -4.19 14.67 -8.27
CA ILE A 36 -4.78 13.85 -7.20
C ILE A 36 -5.24 14.80 -6.11
N ALA A 37 -6.56 14.87 -5.93
CA ALA A 37 -7.23 15.40 -4.76
C ALA A 37 -8.14 14.29 -4.23
N ALA A 38 -7.84 13.79 -3.03
CA ALA A 38 -8.56 12.69 -2.41
C ALA A 38 -8.89 13.06 -0.97
N ARG A 39 -9.82 12.33 -0.35
CA ARG A 39 -10.09 12.44 1.08
C ARG A 39 -9.99 11.06 1.71
N SER A 40 -9.58 10.98 2.98
CA SER A 40 -9.48 9.68 3.68
C SER A 40 -10.84 8.98 3.84
N ASP A 41 -11.94 9.72 3.79
CA ASP A 41 -13.32 9.22 3.79
C ASP A 41 -13.85 8.91 2.37
N ASP A 42 -13.07 9.18 1.33
CA ASP A 42 -13.33 8.82 -0.07
C ASP A 42 -12.10 8.12 -0.67
N VAL A 43 -11.78 6.95 -0.11
CA VAL A 43 -10.65 6.15 -0.55
C VAL A 43 -10.85 5.56 -1.95
N ALA A 44 -12.10 5.37 -2.38
CA ALA A 44 -12.44 4.91 -3.72
C ALA A 44 -11.92 5.88 -4.80
N ALA A 45 -12.12 7.19 -4.61
CA ALA A 45 -11.55 8.19 -5.52
C ALA A 45 -10.01 8.14 -5.55
N LEU A 46 -9.36 7.89 -4.40
CA LEU A 46 -7.91 7.72 -4.35
C LEU A 46 -7.45 6.47 -5.11
N ALA A 47 -8.18 5.36 -5.02
CA ALA A 47 -7.88 4.13 -5.76
C ALA A 47 -8.01 4.33 -7.27
N VAL A 48 -9.05 5.03 -7.74
CA VAL A 48 -9.20 5.41 -9.15
C VAL A 48 -8.02 6.28 -9.61
N ALA A 49 -7.69 7.32 -8.84
CA ALA A 49 -6.57 8.21 -9.15
C ALA A 49 -5.22 7.46 -9.18
N PHE A 50 -5.00 6.54 -8.24
CA PHE A 50 -3.83 5.68 -8.20
C PHE A 50 -3.72 4.79 -9.44
N ARG A 51 -4.81 4.13 -9.84
CA ARG A 51 -4.85 3.26 -11.05
C ARG A 51 -4.59 4.04 -12.34
N ALA A 52 -4.97 5.32 -12.38
CA ALA A 52 -4.76 6.20 -13.53
C ALA A 52 -3.31 6.71 -13.70
N LEU A 53 -2.44 6.53 -12.70
CA LEU A 53 -1.02 6.86 -12.80
C LEU A 53 -0.31 5.95 -13.80
N ARG A 54 0.61 6.50 -14.60
CA ARG A 54 1.29 5.75 -15.69
C ARG A 54 2.03 4.50 -15.21
N ARG A 55 2.62 4.58 -14.01
CA ARG A 55 3.38 3.49 -13.40
C ARG A 55 2.77 3.01 -12.08
N ARG A 56 1.63 3.58 -11.66
CA ARG A 56 0.98 3.27 -10.38
C ARG A 56 1.98 3.34 -9.21
N ARG A 57 2.74 4.43 -9.17
CA ARG A 57 3.74 4.72 -8.12
C ARG A 57 3.31 5.95 -7.34
N MET A 58 3.19 5.80 -6.03
CA MET A 58 2.71 6.85 -5.16
C MET A 58 3.54 6.92 -3.88
N VAL A 59 3.78 8.13 -3.38
CA VAL A 59 4.37 8.37 -2.07
C VAL A 59 3.39 9.20 -1.25
N ILE A 60 3.01 8.68 -0.09
CA ILE A 60 2.13 9.31 0.89
C ILE A 60 3.02 9.94 1.95
N THR A 61 3.09 11.27 1.96
CA THR A 61 3.94 12.02 2.89
C THR A 61 3.13 12.89 3.84
N GLY A 62 3.61 13.10 5.06
CA GLY A 62 2.90 13.92 6.06
C GLY A 62 3.56 13.87 7.44
N GLY A 63 3.20 14.80 8.33
CA GLY A 63 3.72 14.84 9.70
C GLY A 63 3.39 13.59 10.54
N ALA A 64 3.95 13.51 11.74
CA ALA A 64 3.58 12.46 12.70
C ALA A 64 2.08 12.52 13.02
N GLY A 65 1.42 11.36 13.16
CA GLY A 65 0.00 11.30 13.49
C GLY A 65 -0.99 11.70 12.37
N THR A 66 -0.52 12.06 11.17
CA THR A 66 -1.40 12.46 10.03
C THR A 66 -2.16 11.31 9.37
N GLY A 67 -2.02 10.08 9.87
CA GLY A 67 -2.76 8.92 9.35
C GLY A 67 -2.21 8.33 8.05
N LYS A 68 -0.92 8.51 7.72
CA LYS A 68 -0.28 7.95 6.51
C LYS A 68 -0.48 6.44 6.38
N THR A 69 -0.15 5.68 7.43
CA THR A 69 -0.33 4.23 7.50
C THR A 69 -1.80 3.86 7.41
N THR A 70 -2.69 4.61 8.06
CA THR A 70 -4.15 4.41 7.96
C THR A 70 -4.63 4.58 6.52
N LEU A 71 -4.22 5.64 5.83
CA LEU A 71 -4.58 5.86 4.42
C LEU A 71 -4.02 4.76 3.52
N ALA A 72 -2.77 4.34 3.74
CA ALA A 72 -2.15 3.27 2.96
C ALA A 72 -2.89 1.94 3.13
N ILE A 73 -3.32 1.60 4.35
CA ILE A 73 -4.12 0.41 4.64
C ILE A 73 -5.51 0.52 4.01
N GLN A 74 -6.19 1.68 4.14
CA GLN A 74 -7.50 1.90 3.52
C GLN A 74 -7.42 1.75 2.00
N LEU A 75 -6.41 2.37 1.38
CA LEU A 75 -6.18 2.26 -0.06
C LEU A 75 -5.87 0.81 -0.47
N LEU A 76 -5.07 0.10 0.33
CA LEU A 76 -4.80 -1.32 0.12
C LEU A 76 -6.09 -2.16 0.15
N LEU A 77 -6.96 -1.93 1.14
CA LEU A 77 -8.24 -2.65 1.27
C LEU A 77 -9.18 -2.36 0.09
N GLU A 78 -9.30 -1.09 -0.31
CA GLU A 78 -10.09 -0.67 -1.47
C GLU A 78 -9.57 -1.30 -2.76
N LEU A 79 -8.25 -1.32 -2.96
CA LEU A 79 -7.61 -1.94 -4.13
C LEU A 79 -7.78 -3.46 -4.16
N ILE A 80 -7.87 -4.11 -3.00
CA ILE A 80 -8.20 -5.54 -2.85
C ILE A 80 -9.66 -5.78 -3.20
N GLU A 81 -10.57 -4.94 -2.72
CA GLU A 81 -12.02 -5.10 -2.91
C GLU A 81 -12.45 -4.88 -4.36
N THR A 82 -11.86 -3.88 -5.02
CA THR A 82 -12.18 -3.51 -6.42
C THR A 82 -11.22 -4.14 -7.44
N ARG A 83 -10.47 -5.16 -7.03
CA ARG A 83 -9.42 -5.79 -7.84
C ARG A 83 -10.01 -6.57 -9.03
N GLU A 84 -9.48 -6.35 -10.23
CA GLU A 84 -9.73 -7.21 -11.39
C GLU A 84 -8.69 -8.34 -11.51
N SER A 85 -8.94 -9.34 -12.37
CA SER A 85 -8.05 -10.51 -12.53
C SER A 85 -6.60 -10.13 -12.86
N GLU A 86 -6.43 -9.11 -13.72
CA GLU A 86 -5.13 -8.64 -14.20
C GLU A 86 -4.46 -7.61 -13.27
N ASP A 87 -5.18 -7.11 -12.28
CA ASP A 87 -4.62 -6.17 -11.30
C ASP A 87 -3.62 -6.89 -10.37
N PRO A 88 -2.56 -6.20 -9.92
CA PRO A 88 -1.58 -6.78 -9.00
C PRO A 88 -2.20 -7.07 -7.63
N VAL A 89 -1.57 -7.96 -6.86
CA VAL A 89 -1.93 -8.22 -5.46
C VAL A 89 -1.28 -7.17 -4.57
N PRO A 90 -2.05 -6.32 -3.85
CA PRO A 90 -1.48 -5.40 -2.87
C PRO A 90 -0.93 -6.15 -1.66
N VAL A 91 0.29 -5.83 -1.24
CA VAL A 91 0.92 -6.42 -0.05
C VAL A 91 1.57 -5.31 0.78
N LEU A 92 1.22 -5.26 2.07
CA LEU A 92 1.85 -4.35 3.04
C LEU A 92 3.18 -4.93 3.51
N LEU A 93 4.26 -4.15 3.39
CA LEU A 93 5.62 -4.54 3.73
C LEU A 93 6.27 -3.43 4.57
N PRO A 94 6.72 -3.69 5.80
CA PRO A 94 7.53 -2.73 6.55
C PRO A 94 8.86 -2.52 5.82
N VAL A 95 9.18 -1.28 5.45
CA VAL A 95 10.43 -1.00 4.71
C VAL A 95 11.67 -1.20 5.56
N ALA A 96 11.52 -1.15 6.89
CA ALA A 96 12.57 -1.47 7.86
C ALA A 96 13.13 -2.90 7.68
N ASP A 97 12.34 -3.81 7.12
CA ASP A 97 12.73 -5.20 6.88
C ASP A 97 13.52 -5.38 5.57
N TRP A 98 13.75 -4.31 4.80
CA TRP A 98 14.50 -4.39 3.55
C TRP A 98 15.99 -4.17 3.76
N ASP A 99 16.72 -5.28 3.81
CA ASP A 99 18.18 -5.26 3.64
C ASP A 99 18.55 -5.13 2.14
N ILE A 100 19.00 -3.94 1.76
CA ILE A 100 19.34 -3.59 0.37
C ILE A 100 20.67 -4.19 -0.11
N GLU A 101 21.51 -4.66 0.80
CA GLU A 101 22.80 -5.32 0.51
C GLU A 101 22.57 -6.80 0.27
N VAL A 102 21.74 -7.44 1.10
CA VAL A 102 21.33 -8.84 0.91
C VAL A 102 20.41 -9.00 -0.30
N TYR A 103 19.52 -8.04 -0.54
CA TYR A 103 18.59 -8.07 -1.68
C TYR A 103 18.80 -6.86 -2.62
N PRO A 104 19.76 -6.93 -3.56
CA PRO A 104 20.04 -5.85 -4.48
C PRO A 104 18.89 -5.49 -5.41
N ARG A 105 18.02 -6.46 -5.72
CA ARG A 105 16.81 -6.28 -6.52
C ARG A 105 15.60 -6.24 -5.61
N PHE A 106 14.77 -5.22 -5.81
CA PHE A 106 13.54 -5.03 -5.03
C PHE A 106 12.58 -6.23 -5.15
N GLN A 107 12.47 -6.79 -6.35
CA GLN A 107 11.57 -7.90 -6.65
C GLN A 107 11.97 -9.18 -5.89
N ASP A 108 13.26 -9.41 -5.69
CA ASP A 108 13.77 -10.59 -4.98
C ASP A 108 13.49 -10.48 -3.47
N TRP A 109 13.58 -9.26 -2.91
CA TRP A 109 13.16 -8.99 -1.53
C TRP A 109 11.65 -9.19 -1.36
N VAL A 110 10.83 -8.58 -2.23
CA VAL A 110 9.36 -8.71 -2.18
C VAL A 110 8.94 -10.17 -2.27
N ALA A 111 9.48 -10.93 -3.22
CA ALA A 111 9.18 -12.36 -3.38
C ALA A 111 9.52 -13.14 -2.11
N THR A 112 10.66 -12.84 -1.48
CA THR A 112 11.08 -13.48 -0.24
C THR A 112 10.19 -13.13 0.94
N ARG A 113 9.84 -11.85 1.12
CA ARG A 113 8.96 -11.41 2.20
C ARG A 113 7.56 -12.00 2.06
N VAL A 114 7.00 -12.01 0.83
CA VAL A 114 5.69 -12.62 0.56
C VAL A 114 5.72 -14.12 0.86
N ARG A 115 6.79 -14.82 0.46
CA ARG A 115 6.94 -16.25 0.77
C ARG A 115 6.97 -16.47 2.28
N THR A 116 7.77 -15.69 3.01
CA THR A 116 7.92 -15.82 4.47
C THR A 116 6.60 -15.56 5.19
N ASP A 117 5.92 -14.47 4.87
CA ASP A 117 4.81 -13.95 5.65
C ASP A 117 3.48 -14.61 5.32
N TYR A 118 3.30 -15.02 4.06
CA TYR A 118 2.03 -15.56 3.58
C TYR A 118 2.18 -17.05 3.27
N ALA A 119 2.20 -17.87 4.33
CA ALA A 119 2.28 -19.32 4.23
C ALA A 119 1.16 -19.91 3.35
N ALA A 120 -0.03 -19.30 3.37
CA ALA A 120 -1.15 -19.67 2.52
C ALA A 120 -0.84 -19.55 1.02
N LEU A 121 -0.01 -18.59 0.60
CA LEU A 121 0.40 -18.45 -0.80
C LEU A 121 1.37 -19.55 -1.24
N ARG A 122 2.10 -20.17 -0.31
CA ARG A 122 2.98 -21.33 -0.61
C ARG A 122 2.20 -22.59 -0.98
N ALA A 123 0.99 -22.75 -0.44
CA ALA A 123 0.15 -23.91 -0.69
C ALA A 123 -0.56 -23.87 -2.05
N TRP A 124 -0.64 -22.69 -2.68
CA TRP A 124 -1.37 -22.47 -3.93
C TRP A 124 -0.45 -22.25 -5.13
N GLY A 125 0.76 -21.72 -4.91
CA GLY A 125 1.80 -21.70 -5.95
C GLY A 125 2.32 -23.11 -6.21
N LYS A 126 2.58 -23.47 -7.48
CA LYS A 126 3.32 -24.68 -7.86
C LYS A 126 4.78 -24.61 -7.38
N GLY A 127 5.00 -24.66 -6.07
CA GLY A 127 6.31 -24.55 -5.45
C GLY A 127 6.82 -23.11 -5.28
N PRO A 128 8.09 -22.96 -4.83
CA PRO A 128 8.76 -21.68 -4.57
C PRO A 128 8.70 -20.66 -5.74
N ASP A 129 8.52 -21.15 -6.96
CA ASP A 129 8.58 -20.37 -8.20
C ASP A 129 7.38 -19.43 -8.42
N GLY A 130 6.23 -19.69 -7.79
CA GLY A 130 5.00 -18.93 -8.01
C GLY A 130 5.07 -17.48 -7.55
N THR A 131 5.53 -17.25 -6.31
CA THR A 131 5.74 -15.90 -5.74
C THR A 131 6.80 -15.11 -6.49
N ASP A 132 7.87 -15.79 -6.90
CA ASP A 132 8.97 -15.20 -7.63
C ASP A 132 8.51 -14.75 -9.02
N LEU A 133 7.65 -15.55 -9.66
CA LEU A 133 7.02 -15.22 -10.93
C LEU A 133 6.07 -14.01 -10.80
N LEU A 134 5.25 -13.96 -9.75
CA LEU A 134 4.36 -12.83 -9.49
C LEU A 134 5.14 -11.53 -9.28
N ALA A 135 6.18 -11.56 -8.45
CA ALA A 135 7.04 -10.41 -8.19
C ALA A 135 7.74 -9.95 -9.48
N ARG A 136 8.33 -10.87 -10.25
CA ARG A 136 9.05 -10.55 -11.50
C ARG A 136 8.14 -10.07 -12.62
N ARG A 137 6.87 -10.45 -12.62
CA ARG A 137 5.88 -10.00 -13.61
C ARG A 137 5.24 -8.65 -13.26
N GLY A 138 5.55 -8.07 -12.10
CA GLY A 138 4.91 -6.85 -11.61
C GLY A 138 3.45 -7.09 -11.18
N GLN A 139 3.10 -8.32 -10.83
CA GLN A 139 1.77 -8.70 -10.33
C GLN A 139 1.63 -8.53 -8.81
N ILE A 140 2.59 -7.85 -8.18
CA ILE A 140 2.55 -7.45 -6.77
C ILE A 140 2.65 -5.93 -6.69
N LEU A 141 1.71 -5.32 -5.97
CA LEU A 141 1.75 -3.93 -5.59
C LEU A 141 2.31 -3.87 -4.17
N ALA A 142 3.55 -3.42 -4.05
CA ALA A 142 4.19 -3.29 -2.74
C ALA A 142 3.77 -1.99 -2.06
N VAL A 143 3.19 -2.09 -0.86
CA VAL A 143 2.91 -0.96 0.02
C VAL A 143 3.99 -0.93 1.09
N LEU A 144 4.99 -0.07 0.89
CA LEU A 144 6.14 0.11 1.76
C LEU A 144 5.78 1.11 2.86
N ASP A 145 5.60 0.61 4.08
CA ASP A 145 5.26 1.46 5.23
C ASP A 145 6.52 1.82 6.03
N GLY A 146 6.62 3.09 6.44
CA GLY A 146 7.61 3.54 7.42
C GLY A 146 8.99 3.91 6.88
N LEU A 147 9.11 4.56 5.71
CA LEU A 147 10.44 4.96 5.19
C LEU A 147 11.18 5.89 6.16
N ASP A 148 10.46 6.72 6.91
CA ASP A 148 11.04 7.62 7.91
C ASP A 148 11.57 6.91 9.17
N GLU A 149 11.32 5.61 9.32
CA GLU A 149 11.85 4.81 10.44
C GLU A 149 13.29 4.37 10.21
N LEU A 150 13.76 4.44 8.96
CA LEU A 150 15.15 4.15 8.61
C LEU A 150 16.07 5.33 8.95
N PRO A 151 17.36 5.07 9.26
CA PRO A 151 18.37 6.12 9.32
C PRO A 151 18.47 6.87 7.98
N GLU A 152 18.77 8.17 8.02
CA GLU A 152 18.78 9.04 6.84
C GLU A 152 19.60 8.51 5.64
N PRO A 153 20.82 7.95 5.82
CA PRO A 153 21.56 7.35 4.72
C PRO A 153 20.85 6.15 4.08
N ALA A 154 20.16 5.34 4.90
CA ALA A 154 19.40 4.19 4.43
C ALA A 154 18.14 4.62 3.66
N CYS A 155 17.45 5.68 4.10
CA CYS A 155 16.32 6.25 3.34
C CYS A 155 16.74 6.65 1.92
N ALA A 156 17.86 7.38 1.79
CA ALA A 156 18.38 7.80 0.49
C ALA A 156 18.80 6.59 -0.37
N ALA A 157 19.43 5.59 0.25
CA ALA A 157 19.83 4.36 -0.44
C ALA A 157 18.62 3.58 -0.97
N VAL A 158 17.55 3.47 -0.19
CA VAL A 158 16.27 2.84 -0.59
C VAL A 158 15.65 3.57 -1.79
N ILE A 159 15.50 4.90 -1.74
CA ILE A 159 14.98 5.69 -2.86
C ILE A 159 15.86 5.54 -4.11
N GLY A 160 17.17 5.58 -3.94
CA GLY A 160 18.13 5.39 -5.02
C GLY A 160 18.08 3.98 -5.61
N LYS A 161 17.86 2.94 -4.78
CA LYS A 161 17.70 1.56 -5.25
C LYS A 161 16.39 1.40 -6.03
N LEU A 162 15.25 1.80 -5.45
CA LEU A 162 13.93 1.73 -6.10
C LEU A 162 13.93 2.46 -7.45
N SER A 163 14.55 3.64 -7.51
CA SER A 163 14.64 4.40 -8.77
C SER A 163 15.43 3.69 -9.86
N ARG A 164 16.36 2.79 -9.50
CA ARG A 164 17.20 2.01 -10.43
C ARG A 164 16.62 0.63 -10.76
N THR A 165 15.92 0.00 -9.80
CA THR A 165 15.50 -1.40 -9.92
C THR A 165 14.04 -1.57 -10.31
N LEU A 166 13.17 -0.58 -10.10
CA LEU A 166 11.76 -0.69 -10.48
C LEU A 166 11.59 -0.65 -12.00
N GLY A 167 11.20 -1.79 -12.57
CA GLY A 167 10.80 -1.99 -13.95
C GLY A 167 9.47 -1.34 -14.30
N GLU A 168 9.03 -1.49 -15.55
CA GLU A 168 7.88 -0.72 -16.04
C GLU A 168 6.54 -1.12 -15.44
N ARG A 169 6.42 -2.39 -15.05
CA ARG A 169 5.21 -2.96 -14.45
C ARG A 169 5.22 -2.91 -12.93
N ASP A 170 6.33 -2.48 -12.32
CA ASP A 170 6.46 -2.45 -10.87
C ASP A 170 5.73 -1.24 -10.29
N GLN A 171 4.80 -1.55 -9.38
CA GLN A 171 3.90 -0.62 -8.73
C GLN A 171 4.26 -0.55 -7.25
N VAL A 172 4.23 0.65 -6.69
CA VAL A 172 4.65 0.87 -5.30
C VAL A 172 3.87 2.00 -4.66
N ILE A 173 3.46 1.81 -3.41
CA ILE A 173 3.00 2.87 -2.53
C ILE A 173 4.02 2.98 -1.40
N ILE A 174 4.49 4.17 -1.07
CA ILE A 174 5.47 4.39 0.01
C ILE A 174 4.88 5.36 1.02
N THR A 175 4.97 5.07 2.32
CA THR A 175 4.67 6.06 3.37
C THR A 175 5.96 6.61 3.96
N SER A 176 5.98 7.91 4.24
CA SER A 176 7.13 8.57 4.88
C SER A 176 6.69 9.87 5.52
N ARG A 177 7.43 10.36 6.52
CA ARG A 177 7.38 11.78 6.87
C ARG A 177 7.89 12.66 5.74
N THR A 178 7.31 13.86 5.59
CA THR A 178 7.64 14.80 4.50
C THR A 178 9.09 15.26 4.56
N THR A 179 9.62 15.54 5.75
CA THR A 179 10.98 16.01 5.97
C THR A 179 12.01 14.94 5.58
N GLU A 180 11.81 13.72 6.04
CA GLU A 180 12.67 12.56 5.85
C GLU A 180 12.66 12.13 4.38
N TYR A 181 11.48 12.11 3.73
CA TYR A 181 11.39 11.87 2.29
C TYR A 181 12.12 12.95 1.48
N SER A 182 12.00 14.22 1.89
CA SER A 182 12.69 15.33 1.21
C SER A 182 14.22 15.18 1.29
N ARG A 183 14.75 14.79 2.46
CA ARG A 183 16.18 14.50 2.63
C ARG A 183 16.61 13.27 1.85
N ALA A 184 15.81 12.20 1.85
CA ALA A 184 16.09 10.99 1.08
C ALA A 184 16.18 11.27 -0.43
N VAL A 185 15.26 12.08 -0.98
CA VAL A 185 15.31 12.51 -2.38
C VAL A 185 16.55 13.35 -2.68
N ALA A 186 16.92 14.27 -1.78
CA ALA A 186 18.13 15.08 -1.92
C ALA A 186 19.40 14.21 -1.88
N GLY A 187 19.50 13.27 -0.93
CA GLY A 187 20.62 12.34 -0.80
C GLY A 187 20.73 11.36 -1.97
N ALA A 188 19.60 10.90 -2.51
CA ALA A 188 19.55 10.08 -3.72
C ALA A 188 19.79 10.88 -5.01
N GLN A 189 19.87 12.22 -4.92
CA GLN A 189 20.02 13.19 -6.02
C GLN A 189 18.90 13.15 -7.07
N ARG A 190 17.81 12.42 -6.80
CA ARG A 190 16.64 12.33 -7.69
C ARG A 190 15.42 11.81 -6.94
N PRO A 191 14.21 12.25 -7.34
CA PRO A 191 12.97 11.67 -6.85
C PRO A 191 12.72 10.29 -7.43
N LEU A 192 11.79 9.56 -6.81
CA LEU A 192 11.32 8.28 -7.31
C LEU A 192 10.69 8.45 -8.70
N ARG A 193 11.22 7.71 -9.68
CA ARG A 193 10.80 7.84 -11.09
C ARG A 193 9.31 7.55 -11.25
N ALA A 194 8.61 8.44 -11.97
CA ALA A 194 7.18 8.36 -12.28
C ALA A 194 6.25 8.24 -11.05
N ALA A 195 6.70 8.69 -9.87
CA ALA A 195 5.90 8.66 -8.65
C ALA A 195 5.16 9.98 -8.41
N ALA A 196 3.86 9.89 -8.10
CA ALA A 196 3.10 10.99 -7.53
C ALA A 196 3.37 11.10 -6.03
N VAL A 197 3.55 12.29 -5.50
CA VAL A 197 3.69 12.51 -4.05
C VAL A 197 2.46 13.25 -3.55
N ILE A 198 1.74 12.64 -2.60
CA ILE A 198 0.59 13.25 -1.94
C ILE A 198 0.94 13.69 -0.52
N VAL A 199 0.32 14.77 -0.07
CA VAL A 199 0.46 15.36 1.26
C VAL A 199 -0.92 15.65 1.87
N PRO A 200 -1.08 15.58 3.20
CA PRO A 200 -2.31 16.00 3.84
C PRO A 200 -2.41 17.52 3.76
N ARG A 201 -3.63 18.01 3.54
CA ARG A 201 -4.00 19.39 3.82
C ARG A 201 -4.18 19.53 5.32
N GLU A 202 -3.81 20.69 5.86
CA GLU A 202 -4.14 21.02 7.25
C GLU A 202 -5.65 20.88 7.47
N LEU A 203 -6.01 20.11 8.48
CA LEU A 203 -7.40 19.96 8.90
C LEU A 203 -7.85 21.29 9.47
N LYS A 204 -8.92 21.84 8.91
CA LYS A 204 -9.51 23.03 9.49
C LYS A 204 -10.14 22.67 10.84
N PRO A 205 -10.06 23.54 11.85
CA PRO A 205 -10.54 23.23 13.19
C PRO A 205 -12.03 22.88 13.23
N GLU A 206 -12.83 23.44 12.33
CA GLU A 206 -14.26 23.17 12.23
C GLU A 206 -14.53 21.71 11.84
N VAL A 207 -13.78 21.18 10.85
CA VAL A 207 -13.88 19.77 10.42
C VAL A 207 -13.50 18.82 11.54
N VAL A 208 -12.51 19.19 12.35
CA VAL A 208 -12.11 18.39 13.53
C VAL A 208 -13.20 18.43 14.59
N ALA A 209 -13.79 19.60 14.86
CA ALA A 209 -14.86 19.74 15.83
C ALA A 209 -16.11 18.96 15.41
N ASP A 210 -16.49 19.01 14.14
CA ASP A 210 -17.63 18.28 13.58
C ASP A 210 -17.40 16.77 13.71
N TYR A 211 -16.23 16.27 13.30
CA TYR A 211 -15.86 14.87 13.45
C TYR A 211 -15.90 14.39 14.91
N LEU A 212 -15.36 15.20 15.83
CA LEU A 212 -15.36 14.86 17.25
C LEU A 212 -16.79 14.83 17.82
N ARG A 213 -17.68 15.73 17.41
CA ARG A 213 -19.10 15.69 17.83
C ARG A 213 -19.81 14.44 17.33
N GLU A 214 -19.53 14.01 16.11
CA GLU A 214 -20.11 12.78 15.54
C GLU A 214 -19.53 11.50 16.15
N SER A 215 -18.26 11.54 16.57
CA SER A 215 -17.57 10.39 17.18
C SER A 215 -17.85 10.23 18.68
N LEU A 216 -18.40 11.27 19.32
CA LEU A 216 -18.73 11.26 20.74
C LEU A 216 -20.21 10.89 20.94
N PRO A 217 -20.55 10.21 22.05
CA PRO A 217 -21.96 9.99 22.39
C PRO A 217 -22.68 11.34 22.60
N PRO A 218 -24.00 11.43 22.32
CA PRO A 218 -24.76 12.68 22.41
C PRO A 218 -24.66 13.40 23.75
N SER A 219 -24.42 12.66 24.84
CA SER A 219 -24.10 13.19 26.17
C SER A 219 -22.59 13.09 26.43
N ALA A 220 -21.80 13.86 25.70
CA ALA A 220 -20.36 13.90 25.90
C ALA A 220 -20.03 14.44 27.31
N PRO A 221 -19.11 13.83 28.07
CA PRO A 221 -18.68 14.36 29.36
C PRO A 221 -18.11 15.79 29.23
N ARG A 222 -18.33 16.65 30.23
CA ARG A 222 -17.85 18.05 30.26
C ARG A 222 -16.41 18.29 29.78
N PRO A 223 -15.41 17.43 30.11
CA PRO A 223 -14.05 17.60 29.58
C PRO A 223 -13.96 17.63 28.04
N TRP A 224 -14.86 16.95 27.34
CA TRP A 224 -14.93 16.96 25.88
C TRP A 224 -15.59 18.22 25.32
N GLU A 225 -16.53 18.83 26.05
CA GLU A 225 -17.10 20.13 25.68
C GLU A 225 -16.03 21.24 25.70
N ASP A 226 -15.11 21.19 26.68
CA ASP A 226 -13.98 22.11 26.76
C ASP A 226 -12.98 21.89 25.61
N VAL A 227 -12.72 20.64 25.22
CA VAL A 227 -11.89 20.31 24.05
C VAL A 227 -12.54 20.79 22.75
N LEU A 228 -13.84 20.53 22.56
CA LEU A 228 -14.59 20.99 21.38
C LEU A 228 -14.59 22.51 21.28
N ARG A 229 -14.71 23.21 22.41
CA ARG A 229 -14.63 24.66 22.48
C ARG A 229 -13.22 25.16 22.16
N ALA A 230 -12.18 24.53 22.71
CA ALA A 230 -10.79 24.90 22.45
C ALA A 230 -10.40 24.70 20.98
N VAL A 231 -10.84 23.59 20.36
CA VAL A 231 -10.64 23.30 18.93
C VAL A 231 -11.38 24.33 18.07
N GLY A 232 -12.63 24.68 18.42
CA GLY A 232 -13.42 25.67 17.68
C GLY A 232 -12.93 27.12 17.81
N ILE A 233 -12.19 27.47 18.87
CA ILE A 233 -11.75 28.86 19.14
C ILE A 233 -10.29 29.11 18.72
N CYS A 234 -9.37 28.17 18.95
CA CYS A 234 -7.94 28.48 18.89
C CYS A 234 -7.24 28.06 17.60
N GLY A 235 -7.82 27.14 16.83
CA GLY A 235 -7.09 26.43 15.79
C GLY A 235 -5.96 25.57 16.39
N ILE A 236 -5.72 24.41 15.79
CA ILE A 236 -4.77 23.45 16.36
C ILE A 236 -3.34 23.98 16.15
N ARG A 237 -2.74 24.62 17.17
CA ARG A 237 -1.30 24.89 17.21
C ARG A 237 -0.56 23.65 17.70
N ALA A 238 0.50 23.28 16.98
CA ALA A 238 1.23 22.02 17.15
C ALA A 238 2.02 21.87 18.47
N ASP A 239 2.05 22.88 19.36
CA ASP A 239 3.00 22.91 20.49
C ASP A 239 2.38 22.57 21.86
N GLY A 240 1.16 22.02 21.92
CA GLY A 240 0.40 21.84 23.16
C GLY A 240 0.07 20.41 23.63
N VAL A 241 0.64 19.35 23.05
CA VAL A 241 0.17 17.95 23.28
C VAL A 241 0.94 17.22 24.41
N ALA A 242 1.72 17.94 25.23
CA ALA A 242 2.63 17.34 26.21
C ALA A 242 1.99 16.54 27.39
N PRO A 243 0.72 16.74 27.83
CA PRO A 243 0.20 15.92 28.94
C PRO A 243 -0.44 14.59 28.53
N LEU A 244 -0.79 14.38 27.25
CA LEU A 244 -1.63 13.23 26.83
C LEU A 244 -0.87 11.90 26.70
N ASN A 245 0.47 11.93 26.65
CA ASN A 245 1.27 10.76 26.31
C ASN A 245 1.57 9.83 27.51
N ARG A 246 1.31 10.26 28.76
CA ARG A 246 1.77 9.54 29.96
C ARG A 246 0.87 8.38 30.41
N SER A 247 -0.36 8.28 29.89
CA SER A 247 -1.34 7.26 30.32
C SER A 247 -1.54 6.11 29.34
N ILE A 248 -0.92 6.15 28.14
CA ILE A 248 -1.22 5.21 27.05
C ILE A 248 -0.18 4.07 26.93
N GLN A 249 1.00 4.19 27.53
CA GLN A 249 2.11 3.25 27.29
C GLN A 249 2.04 1.89 28.01
N HIS A 250 1.06 1.64 28.89
CA HIS A 250 1.10 0.43 29.73
C HIS A 250 0.39 -0.83 29.19
N GLN A 251 -0.24 -0.83 28.00
CA GLN A 251 -1.14 -1.95 27.62
C GLN A 251 -1.05 -2.47 26.18
N SER A 252 -0.05 -2.10 25.38
CA SER A 252 0.10 -2.62 24.01
C SER A 252 0.95 -3.89 23.96
N SER A 253 0.34 -5.03 24.28
CA SER A 253 0.83 -6.34 23.81
C SER A 253 -0.35 -7.18 23.34
N ALA A 254 -0.17 -7.82 22.18
CA ALA A 254 -1.03 -8.81 21.51
C ALA A 254 -2.23 -8.29 20.68
N ASN A 255 -2.05 -8.25 19.34
CA ASN A 255 -2.83 -9.08 18.40
C ASN A 255 -2.38 -8.91 16.93
N GLY A 256 -2.12 -10.05 16.27
CA GLY A 256 -1.53 -10.17 14.92
C GLY A 256 -2.50 -10.55 13.77
N PRO A 257 -2.02 -11.08 12.62
CA PRO A 257 -2.44 -10.69 11.26
C PRO A 257 -3.50 -11.58 10.55
N SER A 258 -4.28 -12.39 11.29
CA SER A 258 -4.97 -13.56 10.73
C SER A 258 -6.08 -13.31 9.68
N LYS A 259 -6.58 -12.08 9.52
CA LYS A 259 -7.68 -11.79 8.56
C LYS A 259 -7.21 -11.47 7.14
N LEU A 260 -5.98 -11.01 6.96
CA LEU A 260 -5.45 -10.66 5.64
C LEU A 260 -5.07 -11.91 4.82
N ASP A 261 -4.56 -12.93 5.50
CA ASP A 261 -4.10 -14.18 4.87
C ASP A 261 -5.21 -14.95 4.14
N GLY A 262 -6.42 -15.00 4.72
CA GLY A 262 -7.55 -15.71 4.13
C GLY A 262 -8.07 -15.07 2.83
N ARG A 263 -8.06 -13.73 2.76
CA ARG A 263 -8.52 -12.98 1.57
C ARG A 263 -7.49 -13.04 0.45
N LEU A 264 -6.21 -12.95 0.77
CA LEU A 264 -5.11 -13.06 -0.20
C LEU A 264 -5.11 -14.43 -0.88
N ALA A 265 -5.34 -15.52 -0.13
CA ALA A 265 -5.38 -16.88 -0.68
C ALA A 265 -6.55 -17.07 -1.69
N GLN A 266 -7.75 -16.54 -1.38
CA GLN A 266 -8.91 -16.66 -2.27
C GLN A 266 -8.76 -15.86 -3.58
N GLN A 267 -8.05 -14.74 -3.55
CA GLN A 267 -7.88 -13.90 -4.75
C GLN A 267 -6.81 -14.44 -5.70
N VAL A 268 -5.74 -15.03 -5.18
CA VAL A 268 -4.74 -15.74 -6.02
C VAL A 268 -5.36 -16.95 -6.73
N ALA A 269 -6.33 -17.62 -6.10
CA ALA A 269 -7.12 -18.70 -6.71
C ALA A 269 -7.94 -18.29 -7.95
N GLY A 270 -8.28 -17.01 -8.08
CA GLY A 270 -9.03 -16.47 -9.21
C GLY A 270 -8.19 -16.28 -10.47
N ALA A 271 -6.90 -15.98 -10.30
CA ALA A 271 -5.98 -15.68 -11.40
C ALA A 271 -5.54 -16.92 -12.21
N ASP A 272 -5.55 -18.13 -11.61
CA ASP A 272 -5.06 -19.35 -12.27
C ASP A 272 -6.16 -20.15 -13.00
N ARG A 273 -7.43 -19.69 -12.96
CA ARG A 273 -8.57 -20.45 -13.50
C ARG A 273 -8.81 -20.28 -15.01
N LYS A 274 -7.97 -19.55 -15.74
CA LYS A 274 -8.06 -19.40 -17.21
C LYS A 274 -6.68 -19.38 -17.90
N LEU A 275 -5.97 -20.50 -17.85
CA LEU A 275 -4.97 -20.82 -18.87
C LEU A 275 -5.55 -21.92 -19.77
N PRO A 276 -5.79 -21.68 -21.07
CA PRO A 276 -6.25 -22.73 -21.97
C PRO A 276 -5.10 -23.72 -22.19
N TYR A 277 -5.27 -24.93 -21.66
CA TYR A 277 -4.36 -26.06 -21.91
C TYR A 277 -4.33 -26.36 -23.41
N TYR A 278 -3.18 -26.15 -24.04
CA TYR A 278 -2.84 -26.69 -25.35
C TYR A 278 -1.87 -27.85 -25.13
N THR A 279 -2.37 -29.09 -25.21
CA THR A 279 -1.51 -30.29 -25.25
C THR A 279 -1.55 -30.86 -26.65
N ARG A 280 -0.41 -30.78 -27.36
CA ARG A 280 -0.19 -31.50 -28.62
C ARG A 280 1.10 -32.31 -28.55
N ARG A 281 0.93 -33.60 -28.85
CA ARG A 281 1.86 -34.64 -29.35
C ARG A 281 2.74 -35.41 -28.34
N GLY A 282 2.47 -36.72 -28.28
CA GLY A 282 3.45 -37.72 -28.76
C GLY A 282 3.79 -38.89 -27.83
N CYS A 283 3.11 -40.04 -28.02
CA CYS A 283 3.61 -41.44 -27.98
C CYS A 283 4.33 -41.96 -26.70
N THR A 284 4.17 -43.19 -26.18
CA THR A 284 3.72 -44.51 -26.68
C THR A 284 3.36 -45.41 -25.49
N CYS A 285 2.41 -46.34 -25.63
CA CYS A 285 2.56 -47.73 -25.15
C CYS A 285 1.46 -48.64 -25.72
N ARG A 286 1.85 -49.87 -26.09
CA ARG A 286 1.07 -50.86 -26.85
C ARG A 286 1.07 -52.18 -26.06
N ARG A 287 -0.12 -52.73 -25.78
CA ARG A 287 -0.48 -54.16 -25.54
C ARG A 287 -1.90 -54.15 -24.94
N GLY A 288 -2.92 -54.83 -25.43
CA GLY A 288 -3.08 -55.73 -26.56
C GLY A 288 -4.51 -56.26 -26.47
N SER A 289 -5.32 -56.01 -27.49
CA SER A 289 -6.55 -56.75 -27.79
C SER A 289 -7.05 -56.30 -29.17
N ARG A 290 -6.81 -57.14 -30.18
CA ARG A 290 -7.67 -57.23 -31.37
C ARG A 290 -8.77 -58.26 -31.07
N PRO A 291 -9.82 -58.42 -31.90
CA PRO A 291 -10.23 -57.63 -33.07
C PRO A 291 -11.73 -57.27 -33.02
N TRP A 292 -12.23 -56.41 -33.93
CA TRP A 292 -13.30 -56.83 -34.84
C TRP A 292 -13.38 -55.91 -36.06
N CYS A 293 -13.48 -56.54 -37.22
CA CYS A 293 -13.62 -55.97 -38.55
C CYS A 293 -14.93 -55.19 -38.71
N ARG A 294 -14.91 -54.14 -39.52
CA ARG A 294 -15.57 -54.10 -40.84
C ARG A 294 -15.14 -52.86 -41.65
N ARG A 295 -14.53 -53.11 -42.81
CA ARG A 295 -14.73 -52.31 -44.05
C ARG A 295 -16.20 -52.53 -44.47
N THR A 296 -16.91 -51.67 -45.20
CA THR A 296 -16.64 -50.86 -46.40
C THR A 296 -17.84 -49.93 -46.58
N GLY A 297 -17.63 -48.79 -47.23
CA GLY A 297 -18.67 -47.86 -47.71
C GLY A 297 -18.11 -46.47 -47.80
#